data_AF-A0A9W8Q1E6-F1
#
_entry.id   AF-A0A9W8Q1E6-F1
#
_cell.length_a   1.000
_cell.length_b   1.000
_cell.length_c   1.000
_cell.angle_alpha   90.00
_cell.angle_beta   90.00
_cell.angle_gamma   90.00
#
_symmetry.space_group_name_H-M   'P 1'
#
loop_
_entity.id
_entity.type
_entity.pdbx_description
1 polymer ?
#
loop_
_entity_poly.entity_id
_entity_poly.type
_entity_poly.pdbx_seq_one_letter_code
_entity_poly.pdbx_strand_id
1 'polypeptide(L)'
;MYAPFEEQRSDGQRVLFSEDFKRLCWPLSGTFPTALSVMKTMRGALQEMEPLQRGNGTWHEIAFLPLTQPKVSSINAYVPMLDEYEGNWVAWHRDHEEAEYVANWNLDDHTRPYGKQEEDCTSETDSFIGYIASCCGQNRPEYKARLTVQVKPAAGKEFVTIHDYLSVVHPWMMSLREDIIQAMTVRGDGTDIALESARAMDWKISMRLEGGCSWRQARRGI
;
A
#
# COMPACT_ATOMS: atom_id res chain seq x y z
N MET A 1 3.35 3.96 29.69
CA MET A 1 3.29 4.59 28.35
C MET A 1 3.83 3.59 27.35
N TYR A 2 3.09 3.28 26.27
CA TYR A 2 3.56 2.34 25.24
C TYR A 2 4.52 3.05 24.28
N ALA A 3 5.55 2.34 23.82
CA ALA A 3 6.46 2.84 22.79
C ALA A 3 5.78 2.84 21.40
N PRO A 4 6.17 3.74 20.48
CA PRO A 4 5.70 3.73 19.11
C PRO A 4 6.24 2.50 18.35
N PHE A 5 5.55 2.10 17.29
CA PHE A 5 5.89 0.91 16.49
C PHE A 5 7.32 0.96 15.96
N GLU A 6 7.77 2.12 15.48
CA GLU A 6 9.08 2.33 14.86
C GLU A 6 10.23 2.23 15.88
N GLU A 7 10.00 2.68 17.11
CA GLU A 7 10.97 2.56 18.21
C GLU A 7 11.10 1.09 18.64
N GLN A 8 9.97 0.39 18.86
CA GLN A 8 10.00 -1.04 19.18
C GLN A 8 10.69 -1.85 18.09
N ARG A 9 10.49 -1.50 16.81
CA ARG A 9 11.17 -2.16 15.69
C ARG A 9 12.68 -1.86 15.69
N SER A 10 13.08 -0.63 15.97
CA SER A 10 14.49 -0.22 16.08
C SER A 10 15.21 -0.97 17.20
N ASP A 11 14.51 -1.23 18.30
CA ASP A 11 15.01 -2.01 19.44
C ASP A 11 15.04 -3.54 19.18
N GLY A 12 14.73 -3.97 17.96
CA GLY A 12 14.69 -5.38 17.57
C GLY A 12 13.51 -6.16 18.15
N GLN A 13 12.52 -5.48 18.74
CA GLN A 13 11.32 -6.12 19.25
C GLN A 13 10.40 -6.52 18.10
N ARG A 14 9.95 -7.78 18.12
CA ARG A 14 9.03 -8.29 17.11
C ARG A 14 7.61 -7.81 17.40
N VAL A 15 7.16 -6.80 16.64
CA VAL A 15 5.79 -6.28 16.71
C VAL A 15 4.96 -6.85 15.57
N LEU A 16 3.90 -7.59 15.90
CA LEU A 16 3.02 -8.25 14.95
C LEU A 16 1.60 -7.70 15.05
N PHE A 17 0.86 -7.69 13.94
CA PHE A 17 -0.57 -7.46 13.96
C PHE A 17 -1.28 -8.55 14.78
N SER A 18 -2.28 -8.15 15.56
CA SER A 18 -3.08 -9.06 16.36
C SER A 18 -3.81 -10.08 15.49
N GLU A 19 -4.04 -11.28 16.03
CA GLU A 19 -4.82 -12.31 15.30
C GLU A 19 -6.24 -11.82 14.98
N ASP A 20 -6.82 -10.98 15.83
CA ASP A 20 -8.12 -10.35 15.58
C ASP A 20 -8.10 -9.41 14.37
N PHE A 21 -7.02 -8.64 14.21
CA PHE A 21 -6.85 -7.80 13.04
C PHE A 21 -6.71 -8.64 11.75
N LYS A 22 -6.05 -9.81 11.81
CA LYS A 22 -5.88 -10.70 10.65
C LYS A 22 -7.19 -11.33 10.17
N ARG A 23 -8.24 -11.34 11.00
CA ARG A 23 -9.59 -11.81 10.64
C ARG A 23 -10.37 -10.80 9.81
N LEU A 24 -9.85 -9.58 9.64
CA LEU A 24 -10.49 -8.53 8.89
C LEU A 24 -10.44 -8.84 7.38
N CYS A 25 -11.61 -8.81 6.76
CA CYS A 25 -11.77 -8.80 5.32
C CYS A 25 -12.01 -7.37 4.88
N TRP A 26 -11.02 -6.84 4.17
CA TRP A 26 -10.96 -5.43 3.82
C TRP A 26 -10.82 -5.32 2.29
N PRO A 27 -11.89 -4.94 1.59
CA PRO A 27 -11.84 -4.71 0.15
C PRO A 27 -11.24 -3.33 -0.17
N LEU A 28 -10.60 -3.19 -1.35
CA LEU A 28 -10.19 -1.90 -1.93
C LEU A 28 -11.38 -1.19 -2.60
N SER A 29 -12.50 -1.11 -1.89
CA SER A 29 -13.73 -0.49 -2.37
C SER A 29 -14.65 -0.14 -1.21
N GLY A 30 -15.65 0.70 -1.50
CA GLY A 30 -16.64 1.14 -0.53
C GLY A 30 -16.11 2.18 0.46
N THR A 31 -16.89 2.40 1.52
CA THR A 31 -16.61 3.40 2.56
C THR A 31 -16.41 2.75 3.92
N PHE A 32 -15.51 3.30 4.73
CA PHE A 32 -15.42 2.92 6.14
C PHE A 32 -16.65 3.44 6.91
N PRO A 33 -17.25 2.66 7.82
CA PRO A 33 -16.89 1.28 8.18
C PRO A 33 -17.66 0.19 7.40
N THR A 34 -18.62 0.56 6.56
CA THR A 34 -19.57 -0.35 5.91
C THR A 34 -18.94 -1.34 4.93
N ALA A 35 -17.77 -1.03 4.38
CA ALA A 35 -17.06 -1.90 3.46
C ALA A 35 -16.33 -3.07 4.14
N LEU A 36 -16.14 -3.01 5.47
CA LEU A 36 -15.28 -3.93 6.19
C LEU A 36 -16.09 -5.03 6.88
N SER A 37 -15.60 -6.25 6.76
CA SER A 37 -16.20 -7.44 7.35
C SER A 37 -15.17 -8.21 8.17
N VAL A 38 -15.65 -9.03 9.09
CA VAL A 38 -14.85 -9.79 10.06
C VAL A 38 -15.18 -11.26 9.92
N MET A 39 -14.15 -12.09 9.75
CA MET A 39 -14.30 -13.54 9.75
C MET A 39 -14.51 -14.03 11.19
N LYS A 40 -15.45 -14.96 11.41
CA LYS A 40 -15.61 -15.61 12.73
C LYS A 40 -14.37 -16.37 13.17
N THR A 41 -13.69 -17.04 12.25
CA THR A 41 -12.41 -17.71 12.47
C THR A 41 -11.47 -17.45 11.30
N MET A 42 -10.16 -17.59 11.50
CA MET A 42 -9.16 -17.42 10.43
C MET A 42 -9.33 -18.38 9.24
N ARG A 43 -10.11 -19.46 9.41
CA ARG A 43 -10.43 -20.44 8.35
C ARG A 43 -11.92 -20.42 7.95
N GLY A 44 -12.68 -19.44 8.44
CA GLY A 44 -14.13 -19.36 8.23
C GLY A 44 -14.50 -19.09 6.78
N ALA A 45 -15.67 -19.58 6.36
CA ALA A 45 -16.20 -19.33 5.03
C ALA A 45 -16.66 -17.88 4.87
N LEU A 46 -16.67 -17.38 3.63
CA LEU A 46 -17.17 -16.04 3.26
C LEU A 46 -18.60 -15.76 3.74
N GLN A 47 -19.42 -16.80 3.84
CA GLN A 47 -20.83 -16.72 4.23
C GLN A 47 -21.03 -16.50 5.73
N GLU A 48 -19.99 -16.67 6.54
CA GLU A 48 -20.04 -16.50 8.00
C GLU A 48 -19.50 -15.15 8.47
N MET A 49 -19.19 -14.24 7.53
CA MET A 49 -18.62 -12.94 7.87
C MET A 49 -19.65 -12.03 8.55
N GLU A 50 -19.20 -11.31 9.57
CA GLU A 50 -19.98 -10.28 10.25
C GLU A 50 -19.48 -8.88 9.87
N PRO A 51 -20.35 -7.88 9.73
CA PRO A 51 -19.90 -6.53 9.42
C PRO A 51 -19.11 -5.92 10.60
N LEU A 52 -18.09 -5.10 10.30
CA LEU A 52 -17.31 -4.39 11.34
C LEU A 52 -18.19 -3.43 12.14
N GLN A 53 -19.17 -2.80 11.49
CA GLN A 53 -20.25 -2.07 12.13
C GLN A 53 -21.59 -2.60 11.61
N ARG A 54 -22.46 -3.04 12.52
CA ARG A 54 -23.81 -3.49 12.19
C ARG A 54 -24.68 -2.30 11.78
N GLY A 55 -25.74 -2.55 11.01
CA GLY A 55 -26.64 -1.49 10.49
C GLY A 55 -27.35 -0.66 11.57
N ASN A 56 -27.36 -1.11 12.82
CA ASN A 56 -27.85 -0.36 13.99
C ASN A 56 -26.78 0.54 14.64
N GLY A 57 -25.58 0.64 14.05
CA GLY A 57 -24.44 1.41 14.57
C GLY A 57 -23.57 0.68 15.59
N THR A 58 -23.90 -0.55 15.98
CA THR A 58 -23.11 -1.34 16.93
C THR A 58 -21.82 -1.84 16.29
N TRP A 59 -20.68 -1.55 16.91
CA TRP A 59 -19.35 -2.01 16.48
C TRP A 59 -19.10 -3.47 16.87
N HIS A 60 -18.38 -4.19 16.02
CA HIS A 60 -17.87 -5.51 16.33
C HIS A 60 -16.77 -5.41 17.42
N GLU A 61 -16.71 -6.38 18.34
CA GLU A 61 -15.81 -6.36 19.51
C GLU A 61 -14.34 -6.13 19.16
N ILE A 62 -13.87 -6.75 18.07
CA ILE A 62 -12.50 -6.58 17.57
C ILE A 62 -12.11 -5.12 17.31
N ALA A 63 -13.06 -4.23 17.00
CA ALA A 63 -12.78 -2.83 16.69
C ALA A 63 -12.05 -2.13 17.86
N PHE A 64 -12.30 -2.57 19.09
CA PHE A 64 -11.72 -1.99 20.30
C PHE A 64 -10.46 -2.72 20.80
N LEU A 65 -10.09 -3.84 20.15
CA LEU A 65 -8.90 -4.59 20.52
C LEU A 65 -7.63 -3.89 20.01
N PRO A 66 -6.46 -4.19 20.62
CA PRO A 66 -5.18 -3.67 20.16
C PRO A 66 -4.89 -4.08 18.72
N LEU A 67 -4.35 -3.15 17.94
CA LEU A 67 -3.91 -3.42 16.57
C LEU A 67 -2.73 -4.41 16.54
N THR A 68 -1.80 -4.30 17.49
CA THR A 68 -0.56 -5.05 17.52
C THR A 68 -0.32 -5.77 18.84
N GLN A 69 0.56 -6.77 18.80
CA GLN A 69 1.17 -7.40 19.95
C GLN A 69 2.71 -7.36 19.79
N PRO A 70 3.46 -6.72 20.71
CA PRO A 70 2.98 -5.88 21.82
C PRO A 70 2.23 -4.62 21.35
N LYS A 71 1.54 -3.96 22.29
CA LYS A 71 0.75 -2.74 22.02
C LYS A 71 1.68 -1.57 21.73
N VAL A 72 1.26 -0.69 20.81
CA VAL A 72 2.00 0.51 20.38
C VAL A 72 1.19 1.78 20.61
N SER A 73 1.88 2.89 20.85
CA SER A 73 1.27 4.22 20.99
C SER A 73 1.10 4.98 19.67
N SER A 74 1.78 4.56 18.60
CA SER A 74 1.54 5.02 17.23
C SER A 74 2.08 4.00 16.23
N ILE A 75 1.59 4.09 14.99
CA ILE A 75 2.09 3.30 13.86
C ILE A 75 1.98 4.12 12.57
N ASN A 76 2.98 4.05 11.70
CA ASN A 76 2.87 4.57 10.35
C ASN A 76 2.42 3.46 9.38
N ALA A 77 1.32 3.68 8.69
CA ALA A 77 0.89 2.83 7.59
C ALA A 77 1.52 3.33 6.28
N TYR A 78 1.93 2.40 5.41
CA TYR A 78 2.45 2.67 4.07
C TYR A 78 1.89 1.64 3.08
N VAL A 79 1.97 1.93 1.77
CA VAL A 79 1.52 1.03 0.70
C VAL A 79 2.72 0.56 -0.13
N PRO A 80 3.25 -0.65 0.14
CA PRO A 80 4.48 -1.14 -0.49
C PRO A 80 4.46 -1.12 -2.02
N MET A 81 3.29 -1.35 -2.63
CA MET A 81 3.17 -1.39 -4.09
C MET A 81 3.44 -0.05 -4.76
N LEU A 82 3.17 1.06 -4.05
CA LEU A 82 3.45 2.39 -4.57
C LEU A 82 4.96 2.71 -4.52
N ASP A 83 5.71 2.09 -3.59
CA ASP A 83 7.17 2.23 -3.52
C ASP A 83 7.86 1.57 -4.74
N GLU A 84 7.30 0.47 -5.23
CA GLU A 84 7.82 -0.25 -6.40
C GLU A 84 7.22 0.25 -7.72
N TYR A 85 6.15 1.05 -7.67
CA TYR A 85 5.36 1.39 -8.85
C TYR A 85 6.18 2.08 -9.94
N GLU A 86 6.92 3.12 -9.59
CA GLU A 86 7.73 3.87 -10.56
C GLU A 86 8.83 3.00 -11.18
N GLY A 87 9.55 2.24 -10.35
CA GLY A 87 10.61 1.35 -10.84
C GLY A 87 10.08 0.27 -11.77
N ASN A 88 8.94 -0.33 -11.41
CA ASN A 88 8.27 -1.32 -12.25
C ASN A 88 7.76 -0.70 -13.55
N TRP A 89 7.19 0.51 -13.49
CA TRP A 89 6.74 1.24 -14.66
C TRP A 89 7.89 1.52 -15.63
N VAL A 90 9.03 2.01 -15.13
CA VAL A 90 10.22 2.25 -15.95
C VAL A 90 10.77 0.95 -16.55
N ALA A 91 10.79 -0.14 -15.78
CA ALA A 91 11.26 -1.43 -16.27
C ALA A 91 10.38 -1.98 -17.39
N TRP A 92 9.06 -1.83 -17.28
CA TRP A 92 8.10 -2.28 -18.29
C TRP A 92 8.20 -1.45 -19.58
N HIS A 93 8.31 -0.13 -19.46
CA HIS A 93 8.25 0.78 -20.62
C HIS A 93 9.62 1.04 -21.26
N ARG A 94 10.71 0.45 -20.75
CA ARG A 94 12.07 0.69 -21.24
C ARG A 94 12.24 0.41 -22.73
N ASP A 95 11.65 -0.68 -23.20
CA ASP A 95 11.86 -1.17 -24.55
C ASP A 95 10.70 -0.84 -25.50
N HIS A 96 9.76 0.01 -25.07
CA HIS A 96 8.65 0.47 -25.90
C HIS A 96 9.13 1.56 -26.88
N GLU A 97 8.68 1.49 -28.13
CA GLU A 97 9.02 2.49 -29.16
C GLU A 97 8.40 3.87 -28.85
N GLU A 98 7.27 3.88 -28.13
CA GLU A 98 6.54 5.10 -27.74
C GLU A 98 7.08 5.76 -26.47
N ALA A 99 8.20 5.29 -25.92
CA ALA A 99 8.82 5.88 -24.72
C ALA A 99 9.42 7.26 -25.04
N GLU A 100 8.97 8.28 -24.31
CA GLU A 100 9.51 9.63 -24.41
C GLU A 100 10.66 9.81 -23.42
N TYR A 101 11.85 10.03 -23.97
CA TYR A 101 13.08 10.21 -23.19
C TYR A 101 13.41 11.69 -23.01
N VAL A 102 13.59 12.09 -21.75
CA VAL A 102 14.12 13.40 -21.36
C VAL A 102 15.55 13.23 -20.87
N ALA A 103 16.43 14.15 -21.28
CA ALA A 103 17.80 14.13 -20.80
C ALA A 103 17.86 14.51 -19.31
N ASN A 104 18.64 13.78 -18.52
CA ASN A 104 18.73 13.96 -17.06
C ASN A 104 19.14 15.37 -16.59
N TRP A 105 19.68 16.21 -17.48
CA TRP A 105 20.05 17.60 -17.18
C TRP A 105 18.91 18.60 -17.36
N ASN A 106 17.80 18.18 -17.99
CA ASN A 106 16.56 18.97 -18.11
C ASN A 106 15.55 18.66 -16.99
N LEU A 107 15.85 17.70 -16.12
CA LEU A 107 15.03 17.36 -14.96
C LEU A 107 15.32 18.32 -13.81
N ASP A 108 14.29 18.60 -13.00
CA ASP A 108 14.51 19.29 -11.74
C ASP A 108 15.26 18.38 -10.74
N ASP A 109 15.83 19.00 -9.71
CA ASP A 109 16.66 18.31 -8.71
C ASP A 109 15.85 17.28 -7.89
N HIS A 110 14.51 17.36 -7.88
CA HIS A 110 13.61 16.45 -7.19
C HIS A 110 13.10 15.29 -8.06
N THR A 111 13.16 15.37 -9.40
CA THR A 111 12.82 14.29 -10.35
C THR A 111 14.05 13.52 -10.83
N ARG A 112 15.25 14.07 -10.64
CA ARG A 112 16.49 13.41 -11.05
C ARG A 112 16.65 12.06 -10.31
N PRO A 113 16.81 10.94 -11.04
CA PRO A 113 17.08 9.65 -10.40
C PRO A 113 18.34 9.77 -9.54
N TYR A 114 18.27 9.40 -8.26
CA TYR A 114 19.41 9.45 -7.35
C TYR A 114 20.57 8.60 -7.89
N GLY A 115 21.57 9.27 -8.46
CA GLY A 115 22.87 8.75 -8.87
C GLY A 115 23.85 9.89 -8.74
N LYS A 116 25.05 9.62 -8.22
CA LYS A 116 26.10 10.66 -8.09
C LYS A 116 26.30 11.31 -9.45
N GLN A 117 26.32 12.64 -9.45
CA GLN A 117 26.80 13.41 -10.58
C GLN A 117 28.29 13.09 -10.72
N GLU A 118 28.63 12.09 -11.53
CA GLU A 118 30.03 11.90 -11.93
C GLU A 118 30.33 13.04 -12.91
N GLU A 119 31.09 14.03 -12.43
CA GLU A 119 31.47 15.25 -13.16
C GLU A 119 32.44 14.98 -14.32
N ASP A 120 32.71 13.71 -14.66
CA ASP A 120 33.72 13.32 -15.64
C ASP A 120 33.15 12.29 -16.63
N CYS A 121 32.25 12.75 -17.50
CA CYS A 121 31.74 11.95 -18.61
C CYS A 121 32.78 11.84 -19.74
N THR A 122 33.83 11.02 -19.53
CA THR A 122 34.67 10.49 -20.63
C THR A 122 34.51 8.99 -20.73
N SER A 123 33.34 8.54 -21.16
CA SER A 123 33.12 7.16 -21.60
C SER A 123 31.95 7.16 -22.55
N GLU A 124 32.24 7.09 -23.85
CA GLU A 124 31.26 7.10 -24.93
C GLU A 124 30.45 5.78 -25.02
N THR A 125 30.26 5.08 -23.90
CA THR A 125 29.67 3.74 -23.91
C THR A 125 28.74 3.37 -22.73
N ASP A 126 28.39 4.23 -21.75
CA ASP A 126 27.55 3.69 -20.64
C ASP A 126 26.64 4.62 -19.79
N SER A 127 26.09 5.75 -20.25
CA SER A 127 25.19 6.52 -19.36
C SER A 127 24.21 7.53 -19.99
N PHE A 128 23.70 7.28 -21.19
CA PHE A 128 22.43 7.91 -21.61
C PHE A 128 21.26 6.94 -21.42
N ILE A 129 21.10 6.40 -20.21
CA ILE A 129 19.78 5.86 -19.82
C ILE A 129 18.90 7.10 -19.61
N GLY A 130 18.29 7.57 -20.70
CA GLY A 130 17.42 8.74 -20.67
C GLY A 130 16.28 8.51 -19.68
N TYR A 131 15.82 9.58 -19.06
CA TYR A 131 14.67 9.54 -18.17
C TYR A 131 13.41 9.33 -18.99
N ILE A 132 12.75 8.18 -18.84
CA ILE A 132 11.44 7.95 -19.46
C ILE A 132 10.44 8.84 -18.73
N ALA A 133 9.94 9.89 -19.38
CA ALA A 133 8.97 10.82 -18.81
C ALA A 133 7.53 10.38 -19.05
N SER A 134 7.26 9.79 -20.22
CA SER A 134 5.96 9.27 -20.60
C SER A 134 6.11 8.06 -21.52
N CYS A 135 5.12 7.19 -21.56
CA CYS A 135 5.04 6.07 -22.50
C CYS A 135 3.60 5.54 -22.56
N CYS A 136 3.17 4.98 -23.70
CA CYS A 136 1.84 4.38 -23.87
C CYS A 136 0.67 5.32 -23.49
N GLY A 137 0.84 6.63 -23.69
CA GLY A 137 -0.14 7.65 -23.30
C GLY A 137 -0.28 7.87 -21.79
N GLN A 138 0.67 7.36 -20.99
CA GLN A 138 0.74 7.54 -19.54
C GLN A 138 1.99 8.35 -19.17
N ASN A 139 1.84 9.24 -18.20
CA ASN A 139 2.99 9.87 -17.55
C ASN A 139 3.63 8.89 -16.58
N ARG A 140 4.93 9.05 -16.37
CA ARG A 140 5.65 8.34 -15.32
C ARG A 140 5.01 8.65 -13.95
N PRO A 141 4.76 7.64 -13.10
CA PRO A 141 4.12 7.83 -11.81
C PRO A 141 5.11 8.36 -10.76
N GLU A 142 5.43 9.63 -10.87
CA GLU A 142 6.35 10.32 -9.97
C GLU A 142 5.73 10.54 -8.58
N TYR A 143 6.60 10.58 -7.56
CA TYR A 143 6.25 10.92 -6.18
C TYR A 143 5.20 10.00 -5.53
N LYS A 144 5.07 8.76 -6.01
CA LYS A 144 4.17 7.76 -5.42
C LYS A 144 4.83 6.92 -4.32
N ALA A 145 6.16 6.92 -4.25
CA ALA A 145 6.90 6.21 -3.21
C ALA A 145 6.89 6.94 -1.86
N ARG A 146 7.08 6.18 -0.78
CA ARG A 146 7.24 6.60 0.62
C ARG A 146 6.04 7.35 1.20
N LEU A 147 4.87 7.21 0.59
CA LEU A 147 3.64 7.74 1.13
C LEU A 147 3.28 7.00 2.43
N THR A 148 3.20 7.76 3.52
CA THR A 148 2.90 7.23 4.86
C THR A 148 1.78 8.03 5.51
N VAL A 149 0.99 7.37 6.35
CA VAL A 149 0.03 8.03 7.24
C VAL A 149 0.24 7.56 8.67
N GLN A 150 0.38 8.51 9.59
CA GLN A 150 0.54 8.21 11.00
C GLN A 150 -0.82 7.98 11.67
N VAL A 151 -0.93 6.89 12.41
CA VAL A 151 -2.10 6.56 13.23
C VAL A 151 -1.74 6.72 14.70
N LYS A 152 -2.59 7.43 15.43
CA LYS A 152 -2.51 7.60 16.89
C LYS A 152 -3.79 7.08 17.55
N PRO A 153 -3.71 6.65 18.82
CA PRO A 153 -4.89 6.29 19.59
C PRO A 153 -5.86 7.47 19.70
N ALA A 154 -7.15 7.15 19.78
CA ALA A 154 -8.16 8.14 20.13
C ALA A 154 -7.86 8.77 21.50
N ALA A 155 -8.32 10.01 21.71
CA ALA A 155 -8.10 10.74 22.95
C ALA A 155 -8.52 9.91 24.18
N GLY A 156 -7.62 9.80 25.16
CA GLY A 156 -7.84 9.01 26.38
C GLY A 156 -7.49 7.52 26.28
N LYS A 157 -7.11 7.01 25.10
CA LYS A 157 -6.54 5.66 24.95
C LYS A 157 -5.01 5.72 24.94
N GLU A 158 -4.37 4.70 25.49
CA GLU A 158 -2.90 4.61 25.56
C GLU A 158 -2.27 3.88 24.37
N PHE A 159 -3.06 3.13 23.60
CA PHE A 159 -2.59 2.27 22.51
C PHE A 159 -3.53 2.30 21.30
N VAL A 160 -2.95 2.07 20.11
CA VAL A 160 -3.70 2.05 18.84
C VAL A 160 -4.64 0.85 18.80
N THR A 161 -5.93 1.11 18.60
CA THR A 161 -6.94 0.06 18.37
C THR A 161 -7.15 -0.22 16.89
N ILE A 162 -7.75 -1.37 16.59
CA ILE A 162 -8.13 -1.75 15.22
C ILE A 162 -9.03 -0.65 14.59
N HIS A 163 -9.99 -0.13 15.33
CA HIS A 163 -10.83 0.98 14.88
C HIS A 163 -10.00 2.23 14.52
N ASP A 164 -9.11 2.66 15.41
CA ASP A 164 -8.30 3.88 15.19
C ASP A 164 -7.49 3.75 13.89
N TYR A 165 -6.88 2.57 13.67
CA TYR A 165 -6.16 2.28 12.43
C TYR A 165 -7.05 2.31 11.19
N LEU A 166 -8.17 1.58 11.20
CA LEU A 166 -9.03 1.48 10.03
C LEU A 166 -9.72 2.79 9.67
N SER A 167 -10.07 3.60 10.67
CA SER A 167 -10.70 4.91 10.48
C SER A 167 -9.81 5.92 9.76
N VAL A 168 -8.48 5.77 9.87
CA VAL A 168 -7.49 6.63 9.21
C VAL A 168 -7.03 6.00 7.90
N VAL A 169 -6.68 4.72 7.94
CA VAL A 169 -6.00 4.05 6.83
C VAL A 169 -6.96 3.70 5.70
N HIS A 170 -8.21 3.30 5.97
CA HIS A 170 -9.16 3.01 4.89
C HIS A 170 -9.47 4.22 4.01
N PRO A 171 -9.87 5.39 4.55
CA PRO A 171 -10.08 6.57 3.71
C PRO A 171 -8.81 7.02 2.98
N TRP A 172 -7.65 6.98 3.63
CA TRP A 172 -6.38 7.30 3.00
C TRP A 172 -6.07 6.38 1.82
N MET A 173 -6.27 5.07 1.97
CA MET A 173 -6.08 4.12 0.87
C MET A 173 -7.10 4.30 -0.24
N MET A 174 -8.34 4.67 0.08
CA MET A 174 -9.35 5.01 -0.94
C MET A 174 -8.94 6.25 -1.74
N SER A 175 -8.28 7.23 -1.12
CA SER A 175 -7.75 8.39 -1.83
C SER A 175 -6.62 8.05 -2.81
N LEU A 176 -5.89 6.95 -2.55
CA LEU A 176 -4.81 6.44 -3.40
C LEU A 176 -5.26 5.32 -4.33
N ARG A 177 -6.57 5.03 -4.40
CA ARG A 177 -7.09 3.80 -5.03
C ARG A 177 -6.65 3.64 -6.48
N GLU A 178 -6.74 4.68 -7.30
CA GLU A 178 -6.36 4.59 -8.71
C GLU A 178 -4.85 4.34 -8.88
N ASP A 179 -4.01 5.02 -8.09
CA ASP A 179 -2.56 4.78 -8.08
C ASP A 179 -2.25 3.33 -7.67
N ILE A 180 -2.95 2.81 -6.66
CA ILE A 180 -2.78 1.42 -6.20
C ILE A 180 -3.18 0.43 -7.30
N ILE A 181 -4.28 0.69 -8.01
CA ILE A 181 -4.73 -0.16 -9.12
C ILE A 181 -3.74 -0.14 -10.27
N GLN A 182 -3.24 1.03 -10.65
CA GLN A 182 -2.23 1.14 -11.71
C GLN A 182 -0.90 0.48 -11.30
N ALA A 183 -0.49 0.61 -10.04
CA ALA A 183 0.68 -0.11 -9.53
C ALA A 183 0.52 -1.64 -9.60
N MET A 184 -0.72 -2.14 -9.45
CA MET A 184 -1.02 -3.57 -9.60
C MET A 184 -0.96 -4.07 -11.05
N THR A 185 -1.22 -3.22 -12.05
CA THR A 185 -1.19 -3.62 -13.46
C THR A 185 0.22 -3.74 -14.03
N VAL A 186 1.19 -3.04 -13.43
CA VAL A 186 2.58 -3.01 -13.92
C VAL A 186 3.50 -3.88 -13.04
N ARG A 187 2.97 -4.88 -12.33
CA ARG A 187 3.81 -5.74 -11.47
C ARG A 187 4.90 -6.41 -12.31
N GLY A 188 6.14 -6.35 -11.82
CA GLY A 188 7.32 -6.96 -12.44
C GLY A 188 7.30 -8.50 -12.54
N ASP A 189 6.14 -9.15 -12.34
CA ASP A 189 5.93 -10.58 -12.55
C ASP A 189 5.48 -10.92 -13.99
N GLY A 190 5.33 -9.91 -14.86
CA GLY A 190 5.02 -10.09 -16.28
C GLY A 190 3.55 -10.40 -16.57
N THR A 191 2.67 -10.27 -15.57
CA THR A 191 1.23 -10.40 -15.76
C THR A 191 0.63 -9.04 -16.13
N ASP A 192 0.48 -8.78 -17.43
CA ASP A 192 -0.20 -7.59 -17.92
C ASP A 192 -1.72 -7.74 -17.72
N ILE A 193 -2.24 -7.07 -16.70
CA ILE A 193 -3.68 -6.98 -16.46
C ILE A 193 -4.15 -5.65 -17.03
N ALA A 194 -5.01 -5.70 -18.04
CA ALA A 194 -5.64 -4.50 -18.58
C ALA A 194 -6.29 -3.67 -17.46
N LEU A 195 -6.07 -2.35 -17.46
CA LEU A 195 -6.51 -1.45 -16.39
C LEU A 195 -8.01 -1.55 -16.08
N GLU A 196 -8.85 -1.67 -17.11
CA GLU A 196 -10.29 -1.86 -16.95
C GLU A 196 -10.65 -3.17 -16.24
N SER A 197 -9.93 -4.24 -16.55
CA SER A 197 -10.05 -5.52 -15.84
C SER A 197 -9.61 -5.38 -14.39
N ALA A 198 -8.49 -4.69 -14.13
CA ALA A 198 -8.01 -4.45 -12.77
C ALA A 198 -8.99 -3.60 -11.94
N ARG A 199 -9.66 -2.60 -12.55
CA ARG A 199 -10.69 -1.79 -11.89
C ARG A 199 -11.93 -2.59 -11.49
N ALA A 200 -12.29 -3.58 -12.30
CA ALA A 200 -13.44 -4.46 -12.07
C ALA A 200 -13.17 -5.61 -11.07
N MET A 201 -11.91 -5.82 -10.67
CA MET A 201 -11.54 -6.87 -9.73
C MET A 201 -11.89 -6.52 -8.28
N ASP A 202 -12.31 -7.54 -7.52
CA ASP A 202 -12.52 -7.46 -6.08
C ASP A 202 -11.17 -7.67 -5.34
N TRP A 203 -10.40 -6.59 -5.26
CA TRP A 203 -9.11 -6.57 -4.56
C TRP A 203 -9.31 -6.58 -3.05
N LYS A 204 -8.57 -7.46 -2.35
CA LYS A 204 -8.57 -7.53 -0.89
C LYS A 204 -7.20 -7.18 -0.33
N ILE A 205 -7.20 -6.37 0.73
CA ILE A 205 -6.02 -6.07 1.52
C ILE A 205 -5.69 -7.31 2.35
N SER A 206 -4.51 -7.88 2.14
CA SER A 206 -3.88 -8.75 3.13
C SER A 206 -2.78 -7.95 3.81
N MET A 207 -2.40 -8.29 5.04
CA MET A 207 -1.21 -7.69 5.66
C MET A 207 -0.19 -8.79 5.91
N ARG A 208 1.06 -8.57 5.49
CA ARG A 208 2.16 -9.51 5.77
C ARG A 208 2.84 -9.12 7.08
N LEU A 209 3.45 -10.13 7.70
CA LEU A 209 4.06 -10.13 9.04
C LEU A 209 5.20 -9.11 9.24
N GLU A 210 5.55 -8.32 8.22
CA GLU A 210 6.62 -7.32 8.25
C GLU A 210 6.06 -5.96 7.84
N GLY A 211 5.14 -5.42 8.64
CA GLY A 211 4.70 -4.01 8.58
C GLY A 211 3.99 -3.53 7.30
N GLY A 212 3.83 -4.36 6.27
CA GLY A 212 3.29 -3.94 4.96
C GLY A 212 1.93 -4.57 4.60
N CYS A 213 1.08 -3.78 3.94
CA CYS A 213 -0.11 -4.26 3.24
C CYS A 213 0.28 -4.95 1.93
N SER A 214 -0.15 -6.19 1.72
CA SER A 214 0.04 -6.99 0.50
C SER A 214 -1.32 -7.38 -0.08
N TRP A 215 -1.51 -7.22 -1.37
CA TRP A 215 -2.83 -7.37 -1.99
C TRP A 215 -2.99 -8.72 -2.66
N ARG A 216 -4.20 -9.30 -2.60
CA ARG A 216 -4.53 -10.52 -3.33
C ARG A 216 -5.86 -10.37 -4.04
N GLN A 217 -5.92 -10.88 -5.27
CA GLN A 217 -7.17 -11.07 -5.99
C GLN A 217 -8.00 -12.12 -5.25
N ALA A 218 -9.27 -11.81 -4.97
CA ALA A 218 -10.22 -12.83 -4.56
C ALA A 218 -10.50 -13.74 -5.76
N ARG A 219 -9.98 -14.98 -5.75
CA ARG A 219 -10.47 -16.00 -6.69
C ARG A 219 -11.95 -16.21 -6.38
N ARG A 220 -12.85 -15.89 -7.32
CA ARG A 220 -14.26 -16.27 -7.23
C ARG A 220 -14.30 -17.79 -7.02
N GLY A 221 -14.71 -18.21 -5.82
CA GLY A 221 -15.03 -19.60 -5.57
C GLY A 221 -16.18 -20.00 -6.47
N ILE A 222 -15.93 -21.01 -7.31
CA ILE A 222 -16.94 -21.88 -7.88
C ILE A 222 -17.38 -22.82 -6.76
#